data_AF-A0A921GC42-F1
#
_entry.id   AF-A0A921GC42-F1
#
_cell.length_a   1.000
_cell.length_b   1.000
_cell.length_c   1.000
_cell.angle_alpha   90.00
_cell.angle_beta   90.00
_cell.angle_gamma   90.00
#
_symmetry.space_group_name_H-M   'P 1'
#
loop_
_entity.id
_entity.type
_entity.pdbx_description
1 polymer ?
#
loop_
_entity_poly.entity_id
_entity_poly.type
_entity_poly.pdbx_seq_one_letter_code
_entity_poly.pdbx_strand_id
1 'polypeptide(L)'
;GKNIVNVLSNGQISVFMLAHFFAGINARNDREKMKVYFIDDLTACMDDVNMLAFMDLLKYQMSSKATMEQLFFITCDDRISKLLKYKLSGRGIEFRELLEADFA
;
A
#
# COMPACT_ATOMS: atom_id res chain seq x y z
N GLY A 1 24.01 14.99 -13.82
CA GLY A 1 23.61 13.56 -13.77
C GLY A 1 22.32 13.41 -14.55
N LYS A 2 22.15 12.32 -15.31
CA LYS A 2 20.90 12.06 -16.04
C LYS A 2 19.75 11.94 -15.04
N ASN A 3 18.65 12.67 -15.27
CA ASN A 3 17.47 12.62 -14.41
C ASN A 3 16.88 11.21 -14.44
N ILE A 4 16.69 10.57 -13.28
CA ILE A 4 16.22 9.18 -13.18
C ILE A 4 14.85 8.99 -13.84
N VAL A 5 14.05 10.06 -13.86
CA VAL A 5 12.74 10.14 -14.51
C VAL A 5 12.85 10.03 -16.04
N ASN A 6 14.01 10.35 -16.61
CA ASN A 6 14.28 10.25 -18.05
C ASN A 6 14.94 8.91 -18.44
N VAL A 7 15.17 8.01 -17.48
CA VAL A 7 15.86 6.71 -17.70
C VAL A 7 14.92 5.54 -17.44
N LEU A 8 13.97 5.68 -16.51
CA LEU A 8 13.04 4.62 -16.10
C LEU A 8 11.63 4.89 -16.65
N SER A 9 10.91 3.82 -17.02
CA SER A 9 9.49 3.91 -17.36
C SER A 9 8.63 4.19 -16.12
N ASN A 10 7.39 4.65 -16.32
CA ASN A 10 6.45 4.89 -15.22
C ASN A 10 6.26 3.66 -14.32
N GLY A 11 6.17 2.46 -14.91
CA GLY A 11 6.09 1.22 -14.15
C GLY A 11 7.34 0.94 -13.32
N GLN A 12 8.54 1.19 -13.87
CA GLN A 12 9.81 1.02 -13.14
C GLN A 12 9.97 2.02 -12.00
N ILE A 13 9.54 3.27 -12.21
CA ILE A 13 9.55 4.31 -11.18
C ILE A 13 8.58 3.93 -10.06
N SER A 14 7.38 3.46 -10.39
CA SER A 14 6.39 3.02 -9.40
C SER A 14 6.93 1.89 -8.52
N VAL A 15 7.46 0.82 -9.13
CA VAL A 15 8.08 -0.30 -8.38
C VAL A 15 9.23 0.18 -7.51
N PHE A 16 10.07 1.08 -8.02
CA PHE A 16 11.18 1.65 -7.26
C PHE A 16 10.69 2.46 -6.04
N MET A 17 9.69 3.32 -6.21
CA MET A 17 9.11 4.09 -5.10
C MET A 17 8.52 3.18 -4.02
N LEU A 18 7.81 2.14 -4.43
CA LEU A 18 7.25 1.15 -3.50
C LEU A 18 8.35 0.40 -2.75
N ALA A 19 9.36 -0.10 -3.46
CA ALA A 19 10.49 -0.79 -2.86
C ALA A 19 11.23 0.13 -1.86
N HIS A 20 11.44 1.39 -2.22
CA HIS A 20 12.06 2.38 -1.33
C HIS A 20 11.22 2.66 -0.09
N PHE A 21 9.90 2.82 -0.25
CA PHE A 21 8.96 3.01 0.86
C PHE A 21 9.00 1.85 1.84
N PHE A 22 8.86 0.61 1.36
CA PHE A 22 8.89 -0.58 2.23
C PHE A 22 10.26 -0.87 2.82
N ALA A 23 11.35 -0.61 2.08
CA ALA A 23 12.69 -0.72 2.63
C ALA A 23 12.90 0.28 3.78
N GLY A 24 12.40 1.52 3.62
CA GLY A 24 12.45 2.54 4.67
C GLY A 24 11.65 2.16 5.92
N ILE A 25 10.46 1.56 5.74
CA ILE A 25 9.65 1.01 6.84
C ILE A 25 10.41 -0.08 7.59
N ASN A 26 10.95 -1.06 6.87
CA ASN A 26 11.69 -2.17 7.47
C ASN A 26 12.96 -1.71 8.18
N ALA A 27 13.72 -0.80 7.58
CA ALA A 27 14.99 -0.30 8.12
C ALA A 27 14.82 0.52 9.40
N ARG A 28 13.63 1.09 9.65
CA ARG A 28 13.31 1.86 10.85
C ARG A 28 12.46 1.09 11.86
N ASN A 29 12.16 -0.18 11.60
CA ASN A 29 11.20 -0.95 12.38
C ASN A 29 11.56 -1.10 13.87
N ASP A 30 12.86 -1.08 14.19
CA ASP A 30 13.42 -1.13 15.54
C ASP A 30 13.25 0.19 16.32
N ARG A 31 13.09 1.31 15.60
CA ARG A 31 13.03 2.67 16.17
C ARG A 31 11.64 3.29 16.10
N GLU A 32 10.84 2.88 15.13
CA GLU A 32 9.52 3.44 14.88
C GLU A 32 8.49 2.83 15.83
N LYS A 33 7.94 3.67 16.71
CA LYS A 33 6.94 3.27 17.71
C LYS A 33 5.52 3.28 17.16
N MET A 34 5.27 4.07 16.11
CA MET A 34 3.96 4.21 15.49
C MET A 34 3.95 3.53 14.12
N LYS A 35 3.34 2.35 14.04
CA LYS A 35 3.30 1.51 12.82
C LYS A 35 1.95 1.62 12.11
N VAL A 36 1.39 2.83 12.12
CA VAL A 36 0.11 3.18 11.49
C VAL A 36 0.40 3.92 10.20
N TYR A 37 -0.18 3.47 9.10
CA TYR A 37 0.08 4.01 7.78
C TYR A 37 -1.21 4.47 7.11
N PHE A 38 -1.08 5.52 6.31
CA PHE A 38 -2.18 6.11 5.54
C PHE A 38 -1.78 6.09 4.07
N ILE A 39 -2.67 5.59 3.22
CA ILE A 39 -2.52 5.60 1.78
C ILE A 39 -3.74 6.28 1.20
N ASP A 40 -3.50 7.37 0.48
CA ASP A 40 -4.51 8.11 -0.26
C ASP A 40 -4.28 7.85 -1.74
N ASP A 41 -5.19 7.05 -2.30
CA ASP A 41 -5.35 6.67 -3.70
C ASP A 41 -4.09 6.29 -4.50
N LEU A 42 -4.09 5.06 -5.02
CA LEU A 42 -2.97 4.50 -5.79
C LEU A 42 -3.21 4.50 -7.30
N THR A 43 -4.44 4.81 -7.72
CA THR A 43 -4.89 4.75 -9.13
C THR A 43 -4.12 5.72 -10.02
N ALA A 44 -3.73 6.89 -9.51
CA ALA A 44 -3.23 7.98 -10.34
C ALA A 44 -1.83 7.70 -10.93
N CYS A 45 -1.07 6.78 -10.32
CA CYS A 45 0.37 6.67 -10.57
C CYS A 45 0.85 5.23 -10.88
N MET A 46 -0.03 4.22 -10.87
CA MET A 46 0.35 2.82 -11.12
C MET A 46 -0.52 2.17 -12.19
N ASP A 47 0.11 1.36 -13.05
CA ASP A 47 -0.62 0.44 -13.93
C ASP A 47 -1.22 -0.75 -13.15
N ASP A 48 -2.12 -1.50 -13.79
CA ASP A 48 -2.83 -2.62 -13.18
C ASP A 48 -1.89 -3.69 -12.60
N VAL A 49 -0.76 -3.96 -13.26
CA VAL A 49 0.19 -5.00 -12.86
C VAL A 49 0.93 -4.59 -11.59
N ASN A 50 1.42 -3.35 -11.52
CA ASN A 50 2.15 -2.83 -10.38
C ASN A 50 1.23 -2.65 -9.16
N MET A 51 -0.02 -2.25 -9.39
CA MET A 51 -1.04 -2.20 -8.36
C MET A 51 -1.29 -3.60 -7.76
N LEU A 52 -1.42 -4.65 -8.58
CA LEU A 52 -1.60 -6.02 -8.08
C LEU A 52 -0.41 -6.47 -7.22
N ALA A 53 0.81 -6.21 -7.68
CA ALA A 53 2.02 -6.55 -6.95
C ALA A 53 2.10 -5.81 -5.61
N PHE A 54 1.71 -4.53 -5.59
CA PHE A 54 1.66 -3.72 -4.39
C PHE A 54 0.64 -4.24 -3.36
N MET A 55 -0.58 -4.56 -3.80
CA MET A 55 -1.63 -5.11 -2.93
C MET A 55 -1.22 -6.44 -2.32
N ASP A 56 -0.54 -7.29 -3.09
CA ASP A 56 0.03 -8.52 -2.54
C ASP A 56 1.11 -8.22 -1.50
N LEU A 57 1.98 -7.23 -1.72
CA LEU A 57 3.01 -6.83 -0.75
C LEU A 57 2.39 -6.28 0.55
N LEU A 58 1.39 -5.41 0.47
CA LEU A 58 0.66 -4.90 1.64
C LEU A 58 0.08 -6.03 2.48
N LYS A 59 -0.56 -7.00 1.83
CA LYS A 59 -1.09 -8.20 2.48
C LYS A 59 -0.02 -8.97 3.27
N TYR A 60 1.22 -9.06 2.78
CA TYR A 60 2.32 -9.69 3.53
C TYR A 60 2.76 -8.85 4.73
N GLN A 61 2.90 -7.52 4.56
CA GLN A 61 3.30 -6.62 5.65
C GLN A 61 2.28 -6.65 6.79
N MET A 62 1.00 -6.49 6.47
CA MET A 62 -0.11 -6.51 7.43
C MET A 62 -0.27 -7.86 8.15
N SER A 63 0.01 -8.97 7.48
CA SER A 63 -0.06 -10.30 8.08
C SER A 63 1.01 -10.52 9.15
N SER A 64 2.21 -9.95 8.96
CA SER A 64 3.29 -10.08 9.94
C SER A 64 3.07 -9.23 11.19
N LYS A 65 2.33 -8.12 11.04
CA LYS A 65 2.19 -7.01 12.02
C LYS A 65 3.52 -6.48 12.57
N ALA A 66 4.66 -6.89 12.00
CA ALA A 66 5.97 -6.54 12.53
C ALA A 66 6.31 -5.08 12.26
N THR A 67 5.88 -4.56 11.12
CA THR A 67 6.28 -3.27 10.54
C THR A 67 5.10 -2.36 10.24
N MET A 68 3.92 -2.95 10.06
CA MET A 68 2.66 -2.28 9.74
C MET A 68 1.56 -2.94 10.57
N GLU A 69 1.15 -2.26 11.63
CA GLU A 69 0.13 -2.76 12.58
C GLU A 69 -1.26 -2.33 12.16
N GLN A 70 -1.39 -1.13 11.59
CA GLN A 70 -2.65 -0.58 11.10
C GLN A 70 -2.43 0.14 9.77
N LEU A 71 -3.38 -0.05 8.85
CA LEU A 71 -3.39 0.60 7.56
C LEU A 71 -4.75 1.23 7.31
N PHE A 72 -4.74 2.54 7.08
CA PHE A 72 -5.86 3.27 6.51
C PHE A 72 -5.64 3.41 5.01
N PHE A 73 -6.60 2.90 4.23
CA PHE A 73 -6.52 2.92 2.78
C PHE A 73 -7.75 3.64 2.22
N ILE A 74 -7.51 4.67 1.44
CA ILE A 74 -8.55 5.51 0.84
C ILE A 74 -8.42 5.37 -0.68
N THR A 75 -9.54 5.15 -1.35
CA THR A 75 -9.61 5.16 -2.82
C THR A 75 -11.02 5.48 -3.26
N CYS A 76 -11.15 6.12 -4.42
CA CYS A 76 -12.42 6.31 -5.11
C CYS A 76 -12.70 5.21 -6.15
N ASP A 77 -11.79 4.24 -6.32
CA ASP A 77 -11.94 3.13 -7.26
C ASP A 77 -12.50 1.88 -6.57
N ASP A 78 -13.75 1.56 -6.89
CA ASP A 78 -14.46 0.38 -6.40
C ASP A 78 -13.77 -0.94 -6.74
N ARG A 79 -13.08 -1.03 -7.88
CA ARG A 79 -12.36 -2.25 -8.27
C ARG A 79 -11.19 -2.48 -7.33
N ILE A 80 -10.46 -1.41 -7.00
CA ILE A 80 -9.34 -1.46 -6.05
C ILE A 80 -9.84 -1.80 -4.65
N SER A 81 -10.91 -1.14 -4.19
CA SER A 81 -11.52 -1.42 -2.90
C SER A 81 -11.91 -2.90 -2.78
N LYS A 82 -12.61 -3.44 -3.78
CA LYS A 82 -12.97 -4.87 -3.83
C LYS A 82 -11.77 -5.80 -3.87
N LEU A 83 -10.75 -5.46 -4.66
CA LEU A 83 -9.52 -6.25 -4.77
C LEU A 83 -8.76 -6.31 -3.44
N LEU A 84 -8.60 -5.17 -2.76
CA LEU A 84 -7.93 -5.11 -1.47
C LEU A 84 -8.69 -5.94 -0.43
N LYS A 85 -10.01 -5.75 -0.31
CA LYS A 85 -10.87 -6.56 0.59
C LYS A 85 -10.71 -8.05 0.32
N TYR A 86 -10.77 -8.46 -0.95
CA TYR A 86 -10.57 -9.86 -1.35
C TYR A 86 -9.21 -10.41 -0.90
N LYS A 87 -8.12 -9.65 -1.11
CA LYS A 87 -6.76 -10.06 -0.73
C LYS A 87 -6.58 -10.14 0.79
N LEU A 88 -7.17 -9.23 1.56
CA LEU A 88 -7.14 -9.23 3.02
C LEU A 88 -7.97 -10.39 3.60
N SER A 89 -9.21 -10.57 3.14
CA SER A 89 -10.07 -11.71 3.51
C SER A 89 -9.40 -13.04 3.22
N GLY A 90 -8.76 -13.19 2.05
CA GLY A 90 -8.04 -14.40 1.65
C GLY A 90 -6.86 -14.78 2.56
N ARG A 91 -6.44 -13.89 3.47
CA ARG A 91 -5.39 -14.14 4.45
C ARG A 91 -5.88 -13.99 5.91
N GLY A 92 -7.18 -13.83 6.11
CA GLY A 92 -7.77 -13.63 7.44
C GLY A 92 -7.32 -12.33 8.11
N ILE A 93 -6.97 -11.30 7.33
CA ILE A 93 -6.67 -9.98 7.88
C ILE A 93 -8.00 -9.24 8.08
N GLU A 94 -8.28 -8.88 9.33
CA GLU A 94 -9.47 -8.10 9.68
C GLU A 94 -9.39 -6.70 9.09
N PHE A 95 -10.51 -6.22 8.57
CA PHE A 95 -10.67 -4.86 8.09
C PHE A 95 -12.08 -4.35 8.38
N ARG A 96 -12.23 -3.04 8.42
CA ARG A 96 -13.52 -2.34 8.46
C ARG A 96 -13.53 -1.31 7.34
N GLU A 97 -14.61 -1.29 6.59
CA GLU A 97 -14.90 -0.18 5.68
C GLU A 97 -15.54 0.95 6.49
N LEU A 98 -15.06 2.17 6.24
CA LEU A 98 -15.60 3.39 6.85
C LEU A 98 -16.24 4.22 5.74
N LEU A 99 -17.50 4.56 5.92
CA LEU A 99 -18.29 5.43 5.04
C LEU A 99 -18.53 6.76 5.72
N GLU A 100 -19.03 7.75 4.98
CA GLU A 100 -19.37 9.07 5.53
C GLU A 100 -20.31 8.97 6.75
N ALA A 101 -21.27 8.05 6.70
CA ALA A 101 -22.21 7.80 7.79
C ALA A 101 -21.56 7.26 9.09
N ASP A 102 -20.35 6.69 9.03
CA ASP A 102 -19.61 6.24 10.22
C ASP A 102 -18.98 7.41 11.00
N PHE A 103 -18.95 8.61 10.41
CA PHE A 103 -18.37 9.83 11.01
C PHE A 103 -19.41 10.83 11.50
N ALA A 104 -20.71 10.51 11.36
CA ALA A 104 -21.84 11.34 11.77
C ALA A 104 -22.22 11.18 13.24
#